data_AF-A0AAD0Q1Q7-F1
#
_entry.id   AF-A0AAD0Q1Q7-F1
#
_cell.length_a   1.000
_cell.length_b   1.000
_cell.length_c   1.000
_cell.angle_alpha   90.00
_cell.angle_beta   90.00
_cell.angle_gamma   90.00
#
_symmetry.space_group_name_H-M   'P 1'
#
loop_
_entity.id
_entity.type
_entity.pdbx_description
1 polymer ?
#
loop_
_entity_poly.entity_id
_entity_poly.type
_entity_poly.pdbx_seq_one_letter_code
_entity_poly.pdbx_strand_id
1 'polypeptide(L)'
;MTQTEQFTEPAVRSRPHRWPPGDGVGVFHDVRLAVVGAERRRGDSLEARLTERYLAALGAAEAGGQPPECWRPLFQYRRHPGVRPVQFALAGLHAHIAHDLTLAVVDTCRTRDCEPAALEGEFERVGDLLTLLEERIHDELLPDPDLLRIADPLTHLVSSWSLERAREAAWSAARVLRQLHGSPALAEEFRQRTDAGAGLVVRFLLTPAAGARTPMWLPAQSSGSSTGAISS
;
A
#
# COMPACT_ATOMS: atom_id res chain seq x y z
N MET A 1 26.10 4.70 52.22
CA MET A 1 24.73 4.48 51.72
C MET A 1 24.55 5.36 50.50
N THR A 2 24.71 4.79 49.31
CA THR A 2 24.45 5.49 48.05
C THR A 2 23.65 4.51 47.19
N GLN A 3 22.37 4.82 47.03
CA GLN A 3 21.38 3.98 46.36
C GLN A 3 21.60 4.13 44.85
N THR A 4 21.97 3.05 44.17
CA THR A 4 22.02 3.02 42.70
C THR A 4 20.60 2.77 42.19
N GLU A 5 19.93 3.82 41.73
CA GLU A 5 18.65 3.71 41.03
C GLU A 5 18.85 2.94 39.72
N GLN A 6 18.27 1.74 39.66
CA GLN A 6 18.16 0.96 38.44
C GLN A 6 17.15 1.64 37.51
N PHE A 7 17.65 2.37 36.52
CA PHE A 7 16.88 2.83 35.39
C PHE A 7 16.44 1.59 34.58
N THR A 8 15.18 1.20 34.74
CA THR A 8 14.58 0.15 33.93
C THR A 8 14.26 0.77 32.57
N GLU A 9 15.04 0.42 31.54
CA GLU A 9 14.70 0.68 30.15
C GLU A 9 13.26 0.20 29.89
N PRO A 10 12.40 1.02 29.27
CA PRO A 10 11.06 0.56 28.91
C PRO A 10 11.24 -0.56 27.89
N ALA A 11 10.94 -1.80 28.30
CA ALA A 11 10.88 -2.93 27.39
C ALA A 11 9.97 -2.56 26.22
N VAL A 12 10.57 -2.34 25.04
CA VAL A 12 9.84 -2.23 23.77
C VAL A 12 9.09 -3.54 23.63
N ARG A 13 7.79 -3.51 23.97
CA ARG A 13 6.91 -4.66 23.80
C ARG A 13 6.88 -4.94 22.30
N SER A 14 7.60 -5.98 21.88
CA SER A 14 7.51 -6.50 20.52
C SER A 14 6.05 -6.88 20.29
N ARG A 15 5.37 -6.09 19.46
CA ARG A 15 3.99 -6.35 19.11
C ARG A 15 3.98 -7.65 18.31
N PRO A 16 3.18 -8.66 18.67
CA PRO A 16 3.08 -9.85 17.85
C PRO A 16 2.58 -9.42 16.47
N HIS A 17 3.40 -9.65 15.43
CA HIS A 17 3.01 -9.38 14.06
C HIS A 17 1.83 -10.30 13.71
N ARG A 18 0.75 -9.70 13.20
CA ARG A 18 -0.48 -10.43 12.83
C ARG A 18 -0.26 -11.43 11.71
N TRP A 19 0.77 -11.22 10.89
CA TRP A 19 1.16 -12.10 9.80
C TRP A 19 2.65 -12.46 9.88
N PRO A 20 3.05 -13.57 9.24
CA PRO A 20 4.46 -13.92 9.12
C PRO A 20 5.27 -12.80 8.45
N PRO A 21 6.56 -12.65 8.77
CA PRO A 21 7.45 -11.72 8.08
C PRO A 21 7.39 -11.92 6.56
N GLY A 22 7.30 -10.82 5.81
CA GLY A 22 7.24 -10.84 4.34
C GLY A 22 5.86 -11.10 3.74
N ASP A 23 4.81 -11.25 4.55
CA ASP A 23 3.44 -11.29 4.02
C ASP A 23 3.05 -9.91 3.45
N GLY A 24 2.69 -9.86 2.17
CA GLY A 24 2.42 -8.61 1.46
C GLY A 24 1.25 -7.80 2.03
N VAL A 25 0.23 -8.46 2.59
CA VAL A 25 -0.85 -7.76 3.29
C VAL A 25 -0.34 -7.17 4.61
N GLY A 26 0.53 -7.91 5.30
CA GLY A 26 1.20 -7.44 6.51
C GLY A 26 2.07 -6.20 6.26
N VAL A 27 2.85 -6.18 5.17
CA VAL A 27 3.68 -5.03 4.79
C VAL A 27 2.84 -3.75 4.68
N PHE A 28 1.75 -3.77 3.90
CA PHE A 28 0.89 -2.59 3.79
C PHE A 28 0.20 -2.24 5.12
N HIS A 29 -0.25 -3.25 5.88
CA HIS A 29 -0.89 -3.03 7.17
C HIS A 29 0.04 -2.32 8.16
N ASP A 30 1.30 -2.72 8.22
CA ASP A 30 2.29 -2.19 9.15
C ASP A 30 2.63 -0.72 8.81
N VAL A 31 2.82 -0.39 7.52
CA VAL A 31 2.98 1.02 7.08
C VAL A 31 1.78 1.87 7.47
N ARG A 32 0.56 1.38 7.21
CA ARG A 32 -0.67 2.11 7.57
C ARG A 32 -0.79 2.31 9.08
N LEU A 33 -0.43 1.30 9.87
CA LEU A 33 -0.44 1.39 11.33
C LEU A 33 0.56 2.42 11.86
N ALA A 34 1.71 2.56 11.21
CA ALA A 34 2.73 3.52 11.61
C ALA A 34 2.27 4.97 11.46
N VAL A 35 1.41 5.27 10.47
CA VAL A 35 0.90 6.63 10.22
C VAL A 35 -0.42 6.91 10.93
N VAL A 36 -1.41 6.02 10.77
CA VAL A 36 -2.79 6.25 11.26
C VAL A 36 -2.99 5.76 12.69
N GLY A 37 -2.07 4.93 13.18
CA GLY A 37 -2.19 4.25 14.48
C GLY A 37 -3.04 2.98 14.42
N ALA A 38 -3.04 2.25 15.55
CA ALA A 38 -3.73 0.97 15.68
C ALA A 38 -5.22 1.07 16.05
N GLU A 39 -5.69 2.25 16.42
CA GLU A 39 -7.04 2.43 16.90
C GLU A 39 -8.04 2.50 15.74
N ARG A 40 -9.16 1.78 15.87
CA ARG A 40 -10.35 2.09 15.09
C ARG A 40 -10.82 3.46 15.57
N ARG A 41 -10.50 4.51 14.82
CA ARG A 41 -11.16 5.81 14.98
C ARG A 41 -12.63 5.56 14.70
N ARG A 42 -13.44 5.48 15.77
CA ARG A 42 -14.91 5.47 15.64
C ARG A 42 -15.34 6.93 15.51
N GLY A 43 -16.09 7.24 14.48
CA GLY A 43 -16.61 8.59 14.30
C GLY A 43 -17.08 8.84 12.88
N ASP A 44 -17.71 10.00 12.70
CA ASP A 44 -18.30 10.37 11.42
C ASP A 44 -17.30 11.01 10.45
N SER A 45 -16.01 11.11 10.79
CA SER A 45 -14.99 11.71 9.93
C SER A 45 -14.70 10.88 8.68
N LEU A 46 -14.25 11.56 7.62
CA LEU A 46 -13.86 10.89 6.38
C LEU A 46 -12.74 9.86 6.61
N GLU A 47 -11.75 10.21 7.42
CA GLU A 47 -10.62 9.34 7.79
C GLU A 47 -11.08 8.08 8.56
N ALA A 48 -12.04 8.24 9.48
CA ALA A 48 -12.61 7.11 10.22
C ALA A 48 -13.28 6.13 9.26
N ARG A 49 -14.11 6.64 8.33
CA ARG A 49 -14.78 5.79 7.32
C ARG A 49 -13.81 5.15 6.35
N LEU A 50 -12.75 5.86 5.96
CA LEU A 50 -11.68 5.29 5.14
C LEU A 50 -11.02 4.11 5.87
N THR A 51 -10.70 4.28 7.15
CA THR A 51 -10.13 3.21 7.99
C THR A 51 -11.10 2.03 8.13
N GLU A 52 -12.38 2.29 8.37
CA GLU A 52 -13.41 1.24 8.48
C GLU A 52 -13.52 0.40 7.20
N ARG A 53 -13.44 1.03 6.03
CA ARG A 53 -13.47 0.32 4.74
C ARG A 53 -12.31 -0.63 4.55
N TYR A 54 -11.09 -0.16 4.80
CA TYR A 54 -9.91 -1.02 4.76
C TYR A 54 -10.06 -2.21 5.71
N LEU A 55 -10.50 -1.97 6.96
CA LEU A 55 -10.69 -3.03 7.94
C LEU A 55 -11.82 -4.00 7.56
N ALA A 56 -12.86 -3.52 6.87
CA ALA A 56 -13.92 -4.38 6.34
C ALA A 56 -13.41 -5.26 5.20
N ALA A 57 -12.61 -4.72 4.27
CA ALA A 57 -11.98 -5.50 3.21
C ALA A 57 -11.02 -6.57 3.79
N LEU A 58 -10.22 -6.19 4.78
CA LEU A 58 -9.33 -7.12 5.50
C LEU A 58 -10.12 -8.22 6.21
N GLY A 59 -11.18 -7.86 6.95
CA GLY A 59 -12.02 -8.82 7.66
C GLY A 59 -12.74 -9.78 6.72
N ALA A 60 -13.25 -9.30 5.59
CA ALA A 60 -13.90 -10.13 4.58
C ALA A 60 -12.94 -11.18 4.00
N ALA A 61 -11.69 -10.80 3.70
CA ALA A 61 -10.69 -11.72 3.20
C ALA A 61 -10.26 -12.76 4.25
N GLU A 62 -10.08 -12.36 5.50
CA GLU A 62 -9.70 -13.28 6.60
C GLU A 62 -10.81 -14.28 6.94
N ALA A 63 -12.08 -13.88 6.79
CA ALA A 63 -13.21 -14.77 6.94
C ALA A 63 -13.39 -15.76 5.76
N GLY A 64 -12.47 -15.77 4.78
CA GLY A 64 -12.57 -16.59 3.57
C GLY A 64 -13.60 -16.09 2.55
N GLY A 65 -14.13 -14.88 2.75
CA GLY A 65 -15.04 -14.23 1.83
C GLY A 65 -14.34 -13.54 0.65
N GLN A 66 -15.11 -12.76 -0.11
CA GLN A 66 -14.61 -12.01 -1.26
C GLN A 66 -14.49 -10.53 -0.88
N PRO A 67 -13.28 -10.00 -0.67
CA PRO A 67 -13.08 -8.56 -0.54
C PRO A 67 -13.41 -7.85 -1.87
N PRO A 68 -13.51 -6.50 -1.88
CA PRO A 68 -13.63 -5.71 -3.10
C PRO A 68 -12.56 -6.11 -4.13
N GLU A 69 -12.90 -6.00 -5.41
CA GLU A 69 -12.04 -6.49 -6.49
C GLU A 69 -10.65 -5.86 -6.48
N CYS A 70 -10.55 -4.58 -6.07
CA CYS A 70 -9.31 -3.86 -5.93
C CYS A 70 -8.35 -4.49 -4.91
N TRP A 71 -8.88 -5.10 -3.86
CA TRP A 71 -8.10 -5.71 -2.78
C TRP A 71 -7.73 -7.16 -3.06
N ARG A 72 -8.52 -7.88 -3.87
CA ARG A 72 -8.32 -9.31 -4.15
C ARG A 72 -6.88 -9.66 -4.60
N PRO A 73 -6.23 -8.92 -5.52
CA PRO A 73 -4.88 -9.25 -5.96
C PRO A 73 -3.88 -9.21 -4.81
N LEU A 74 -3.99 -8.25 -3.89
CA LEU A 74 -3.06 -8.16 -2.75
C LEU A 74 -3.11 -9.44 -1.90
N PHE A 75 -4.30 -9.98 -1.65
CA PHE A 75 -4.46 -11.24 -0.92
C PHE A 75 -4.01 -12.47 -1.74
N GLN A 76 -4.22 -12.47 -3.05
CA GLN A 76 -3.81 -13.58 -3.93
C GLN A 76 -2.28 -13.68 -4.03
N TYR A 77 -1.59 -12.53 -4.15
CA TYR A 77 -0.14 -12.48 -4.33
C TYR A 77 0.64 -12.36 -3.01
N ARG A 78 -0.03 -12.31 -1.84
CA ARG A 78 0.56 -11.97 -0.53
C ARG A 78 1.81 -12.76 -0.10
N ARG A 79 2.13 -13.89 -0.74
CA ARG A 79 3.32 -14.72 -0.48
C ARG A 79 4.16 -14.97 -1.74
N HIS A 80 3.90 -14.24 -2.82
CA HIS A 80 4.54 -14.47 -4.10
C HIS A 80 6.02 -14.04 -4.04
N PRO A 81 6.98 -14.95 -4.27
CA PRO A 81 8.41 -14.68 -4.03
C PRO A 81 9.02 -13.66 -5.00
N GLY A 82 8.36 -13.42 -6.14
CA GLY A 82 8.80 -12.44 -7.14
C GLY A 82 8.23 -11.03 -6.95
N VAL A 83 7.40 -10.78 -5.92
CA VAL A 83 6.83 -9.47 -5.63
C VAL A 83 7.49 -8.90 -4.39
N ARG A 84 7.99 -7.66 -4.49
CA ARG A 84 8.79 -7.03 -3.42
C ARG A 84 7.91 -6.24 -2.44
N PRO A 85 8.36 -6.00 -1.18
CA PRO A 85 7.57 -5.27 -0.18
C PRO A 85 7.01 -3.93 -0.65
N VAL A 86 7.80 -3.10 -1.34
CA VAL A 86 7.35 -1.81 -1.90
C VAL A 86 6.18 -1.97 -2.87
N GLN A 87 6.15 -3.03 -3.67
CA GLN A 87 5.04 -3.30 -4.60
C GLN A 87 3.75 -3.63 -3.85
N PHE A 88 3.83 -4.44 -2.79
CA PHE A 88 2.68 -4.72 -1.94
C PHE A 88 2.15 -3.47 -1.25
N ALA A 89 3.05 -2.62 -0.74
CA ALA A 89 2.66 -1.39 -0.07
C ALA A 89 1.99 -0.40 -1.02
N LEU A 90 2.56 -0.15 -2.21
CA LEU A 90 1.97 0.71 -3.23
C LEU A 90 0.65 0.13 -3.76
N ALA A 91 0.56 -1.18 -3.95
CA ALA A 91 -0.68 -1.85 -4.37
C ALA A 91 -1.80 -1.67 -3.33
N GLY A 92 -1.47 -1.83 -2.05
CA GLY A 92 -2.42 -1.56 -0.96
C GLY A 92 -2.83 -0.09 -0.88
N LEU A 93 -1.86 0.83 -1.00
CA LEU A 93 -2.14 2.27 -1.01
C LEU A 93 -3.05 2.66 -2.18
N HIS A 94 -2.79 2.14 -3.37
CA HIS A 94 -3.63 2.38 -4.53
C HIS A 94 -5.06 1.85 -4.33
N ALA A 95 -5.25 0.63 -3.84
CA ALA A 95 -6.58 0.09 -3.54
C ALA A 95 -7.34 0.95 -2.52
N HIS A 96 -6.63 1.41 -1.48
CA HIS A 96 -7.17 2.26 -0.43
C HIS A 96 -7.65 3.63 -0.96
N ILE A 97 -6.90 4.22 -1.89
CA ILE A 97 -7.27 5.51 -2.49
C ILE A 97 -8.36 5.33 -3.53
N ALA A 98 -8.12 4.47 -4.53
CA ALA A 98 -8.97 4.39 -5.71
C ALA A 98 -10.37 3.81 -5.43
N HIS A 99 -10.51 3.00 -4.37
CA HIS A 99 -11.79 2.40 -3.98
C HIS A 99 -12.28 2.89 -2.62
N ASP A 100 -11.49 2.71 -1.56
CA ASP A 100 -12.01 2.96 -0.21
C ASP A 100 -12.28 4.45 0.02
N LEU A 101 -11.37 5.35 -0.40
CA LEU A 101 -11.55 6.79 -0.24
C LEU A 101 -12.75 7.31 -1.06
N THR A 102 -12.90 6.86 -2.32
CA THR A 102 -14.07 7.20 -3.14
C THR A 102 -15.37 6.89 -2.42
N LEU A 103 -15.48 5.68 -1.86
CA LEU A 103 -16.69 5.26 -1.18
C LEU A 103 -16.84 5.87 0.22
N ALA A 104 -15.73 6.17 0.91
CA ALA A 104 -15.76 6.89 2.18
C ALA A 104 -16.34 8.29 1.99
N VAL A 105 -15.97 9.01 0.93
CA VAL A 105 -16.56 10.33 0.59
C VAL A 105 -18.07 10.20 0.37
N VAL A 106 -18.50 9.27 -0.50
CA VAL A 106 -19.93 9.06 -0.82
C VAL A 106 -20.74 8.73 0.43
N ASP A 107 -20.23 7.86 1.29
CA ASP A 107 -20.91 7.46 2.52
C ASP A 107 -20.97 8.59 3.55
N THR A 108 -19.92 9.42 3.63
CA THR A 108 -19.89 10.61 4.48
C THR A 108 -20.95 11.61 4.03
N CYS A 109 -20.98 11.91 2.73
CA CYS A 109 -22.00 12.76 2.10
C CYS A 109 -23.41 12.25 2.38
N ARG A 110 -23.65 10.95 2.21
CA ARG A 110 -24.97 10.35 2.48
C ARG A 110 -25.36 10.47 3.96
N THR A 111 -24.42 10.27 4.88
CA THR A 111 -24.74 10.28 6.32
C THR A 111 -24.97 11.68 6.85
N ARG A 112 -24.21 12.66 6.34
CA ARG A 112 -24.31 14.07 6.75
C ARG A 112 -25.26 14.90 5.89
N ASP A 113 -25.92 14.26 4.93
CA ASP A 113 -26.76 14.89 3.91
C ASP A 113 -26.11 16.13 3.27
N CYS A 114 -24.89 15.95 2.75
CA CYS A 114 -24.11 17.02 2.13
C CYS A 114 -23.51 16.62 0.78
N GLU A 115 -23.10 17.63 0.01
CA GLU A 115 -22.38 17.43 -1.25
C GLU A 115 -20.86 17.28 -1.02
N PRO A 116 -20.12 16.58 -1.91
CA PRO A 116 -18.68 16.37 -1.79
C PRO A 116 -17.88 17.65 -1.55
N ALA A 117 -18.27 18.78 -2.14
CA ALA A 117 -17.60 20.06 -1.92
C ALA A 117 -17.52 20.46 -0.43
N ALA A 118 -18.50 20.06 0.39
CA ALA A 118 -18.47 20.31 1.83
C ALA A 118 -17.40 19.49 2.58
N LEU A 119 -16.83 18.46 1.93
CA LEU A 119 -15.81 17.58 2.50
C LEU A 119 -14.39 17.91 2.04
N GLU A 120 -14.17 18.94 1.19
CA GLU A 120 -12.84 19.29 0.66
C GLU A 120 -11.78 19.41 1.75
N GLY A 121 -12.08 20.11 2.85
CA GLY A 121 -11.12 20.25 3.96
C GLY A 121 -10.83 18.96 4.74
N GLU A 122 -11.74 17.98 4.76
CA GLU A 122 -11.44 16.64 5.29
C GLU A 122 -10.68 15.79 4.28
N PHE A 123 -10.99 15.94 3.00
CA PHE A 123 -10.32 15.25 1.91
C PHE A 123 -8.85 15.65 1.80
N GLU A 124 -8.53 16.95 1.94
CA GLU A 124 -7.14 17.42 1.96
C GLU A 124 -6.37 16.87 3.16
N ARG A 125 -6.96 16.88 4.36
CA ARG A 125 -6.32 16.29 5.55
C ARG A 125 -6.06 14.79 5.41
N VAL A 126 -6.99 14.04 4.81
CA VAL A 126 -6.76 12.63 4.46
C VAL A 126 -5.65 12.51 3.42
N GLY A 127 -5.60 13.45 2.49
CA GLY A 127 -4.53 13.61 1.52
C GLY A 127 -3.16 13.69 2.15
N ASP A 128 -2.97 14.58 3.13
CA ASP A 128 -1.72 14.74 3.86
C ASP A 128 -1.31 13.43 4.55
N LEU A 129 -2.27 12.71 5.14
CA LEU A 129 -2.00 11.39 5.73
C LEU A 129 -1.53 10.38 4.67
N LEU A 130 -2.17 10.35 3.50
CA LEU A 130 -1.78 9.45 2.42
C LEU A 130 -0.38 9.78 1.86
N THR A 131 0.00 11.05 1.82
CA THR A 131 1.36 11.49 1.47
C THR A 131 2.38 10.94 2.48
N LEU A 132 2.10 11.03 3.78
CA LEU A 132 2.97 10.45 4.80
C LEU A 132 3.09 8.92 4.66
N LEU A 133 2.01 8.23 4.25
CA LEU A 133 2.10 6.80 3.93
C LEU A 133 3.01 6.55 2.73
N GLU A 134 2.87 7.30 1.64
CA GLU A 134 3.70 7.18 0.44
C GLU A 134 5.18 7.42 0.76
N GLU A 135 5.50 8.53 1.41
CA GLU A 135 6.86 8.88 1.85
C GLU A 135 7.49 7.75 2.65
N ARG A 136 6.75 7.18 3.62
CA ARG A 136 7.24 6.07 4.42
C ARG A 136 7.47 4.79 3.60
N ILE A 137 6.63 4.52 2.59
CA ILE A 137 6.84 3.40 1.66
C ILE A 137 8.16 3.58 0.92
N HIS A 138 8.44 4.79 0.44
CA HIS A 138 9.70 5.08 -0.22
C HIS A 138 10.89 4.93 0.73
N ASP A 139 10.81 5.51 1.93
CA ASP A 139 11.93 5.53 2.87
C ASP A 139 12.24 4.16 3.47
N GLU A 140 11.23 3.34 3.78
CA GLU A 140 11.42 2.08 4.50
C GLU A 140 11.53 0.85 3.60
N LEU A 141 10.93 0.90 2.40
CA LEU A 141 10.74 -0.31 1.57
C LEU A 141 11.45 -0.25 0.22
N LEU A 142 11.92 0.92 -0.23
CA LEU A 142 12.80 0.96 -1.39
C LEU A 142 14.17 0.36 -1.03
N PRO A 143 14.72 -0.51 -1.87
CA PRO A 143 16.11 -0.88 -1.76
C PRO A 143 17.00 0.36 -1.83
N ASP A 144 18.19 0.28 -1.23
CA ASP A 144 19.22 1.31 -1.32
C ASP A 144 19.36 1.79 -2.79
N PRO A 145 19.38 3.12 -3.04
CA PRO A 145 19.62 3.68 -4.37
C PRO A 145 20.81 3.06 -5.10
N ASP A 146 21.88 2.66 -4.39
CA ASP A 146 23.05 2.01 -4.99
C ASP A 146 22.76 0.59 -5.52
N LEU A 147 21.69 -0.05 -5.03
CA LEU A 147 21.18 -1.33 -5.53
C LEU A 147 20.13 -1.14 -6.65
N LEU A 148 19.54 0.05 -6.77
CA LEU A 148 18.58 0.40 -7.81
C LEU A 148 19.28 1.03 -9.01
N ARG A 149 19.47 0.24 -10.08
CA ARG A 149 19.89 0.82 -11.37
C ARG A 149 18.77 1.70 -11.94
N ILE A 150 19.13 2.75 -12.68
CA ILE A 150 18.19 3.65 -13.37
C ILE A 150 17.20 2.90 -14.28
N ALA A 151 17.58 1.71 -14.77
CA ALA A 151 16.76 0.84 -15.60
C ALA A 151 16.09 -0.34 -14.85
N ASP A 152 16.13 -0.36 -13.51
CA ASP A 152 15.47 -1.41 -12.74
C ASP A 152 13.94 -1.27 -12.88
N PRO A 153 13.21 -2.36 -13.17
CA PRO A 153 11.75 -2.34 -13.29
C PRO A 153 11.03 -1.76 -12.07
N LEU A 154 11.58 -1.88 -10.86
CA LEU A 154 10.99 -1.25 -9.67
C LEU A 154 11.15 0.25 -9.68
N THR A 155 12.33 0.78 -10.04
CA THR A 155 12.55 2.22 -10.14
C THR A 155 11.52 2.83 -11.08
N HIS A 156 11.33 2.23 -12.26
CA HIS A 156 10.33 2.69 -13.22
C HIS A 156 8.89 2.58 -12.71
N LEU A 157 8.53 1.48 -12.05
CA LEU A 157 7.20 1.28 -11.48
C LEU A 157 6.87 2.36 -10.45
N VAL A 158 7.80 2.56 -9.51
CA VAL A 158 7.66 3.49 -8.40
C VAL A 158 7.58 4.92 -8.91
N SER A 159 8.41 5.31 -9.89
CA SER A 159 8.37 6.64 -10.50
C SER A 159 7.15 6.88 -11.39
N SER A 160 6.52 5.84 -11.94
CA SER A 160 5.37 5.97 -12.84
C SER A 160 4.03 6.03 -12.11
N TRP A 161 3.99 5.58 -10.86
CA TRP A 161 2.80 5.69 -10.01
C TRP A 161 2.72 7.08 -9.37
N SER A 162 1.51 7.61 -9.18
CA SER A 162 1.30 8.93 -8.60
C SER A 162 0.13 8.92 -7.62
N LEU A 163 0.41 9.26 -6.37
CA LEU A 163 -0.58 9.46 -5.31
C LEU A 163 -1.60 10.52 -5.71
N GLU A 164 -1.13 11.68 -6.19
CA GLU A 164 -1.97 12.81 -6.57
C GLU A 164 -2.99 12.41 -7.64
N ARG A 165 -2.54 11.74 -8.72
CA ARG A 165 -3.43 11.26 -9.78
C ARG A 165 -4.46 10.25 -9.25
N ALA A 166 -4.07 9.36 -8.35
CA ALA A 166 -5.00 8.42 -7.72
C ALA A 166 -6.05 9.15 -6.85
N ARG A 167 -5.64 10.15 -6.07
CA ARG A 167 -6.56 10.99 -5.26
C ARG A 167 -7.54 11.78 -6.11
N GLU A 168 -7.06 12.44 -7.17
CA GLU A 168 -7.92 13.20 -8.08
C GLU A 168 -8.96 12.31 -8.77
N ALA A 169 -8.55 11.12 -9.21
CA ALA A 169 -9.47 10.13 -9.76
C ALA A 169 -10.50 9.68 -8.72
N ALA A 170 -10.07 9.44 -7.48
CA ALA A 170 -10.96 9.05 -6.39
C ALA A 170 -11.99 10.14 -6.06
N TRP A 171 -11.57 11.41 -6.01
CA TRP A 171 -12.44 12.56 -5.81
C TRP A 171 -13.46 12.72 -6.93
N SER A 172 -12.99 12.62 -8.19
CA SER A 172 -13.85 12.69 -9.36
C SER A 172 -14.89 11.58 -9.37
N ALA A 173 -14.48 10.33 -9.09
CA ALA A 173 -15.37 9.19 -8.99
C ALA A 173 -16.43 9.36 -7.89
N ALA A 174 -16.05 9.91 -6.73
CA ALA A 174 -16.99 10.18 -5.63
C ALA A 174 -18.05 11.22 -6.02
N ARG A 175 -17.64 12.28 -6.74
CA ARG A 175 -18.57 13.29 -7.27
C ARG A 175 -19.55 12.69 -8.27
N VAL A 176 -19.07 11.84 -9.20
CA VAL A 176 -19.96 11.14 -10.15
C VAL A 176 -20.95 10.24 -9.39
N LEU A 177 -20.47 9.41 -8.46
CA LEU A 177 -21.34 8.54 -7.67
C LEU A 177 -22.38 9.32 -6.87
N ARG A 178 -22.03 10.49 -6.33
CA ARG A 178 -23.00 11.36 -5.66
C ARG A 178 -24.07 11.85 -6.63
N GLN A 179 -23.72 12.26 -7.85
CA GLN A 179 -24.71 12.69 -8.84
C GLN A 179 -25.62 11.54 -9.30
N LEU A 180 -25.13 10.30 -9.26
CA LEU A 180 -25.91 9.10 -9.59
C LEU A 180 -26.85 8.62 -8.45
N HIS A 181 -26.97 9.34 -7.32
CA HIS A 181 -27.81 8.91 -6.20
C HIS A 181 -29.29 8.66 -6.57
N GLY A 182 -29.81 9.36 -7.58
CA GLY A 182 -31.17 9.17 -8.11
C GLY A 182 -31.33 7.95 -9.03
N SER A 183 -30.24 7.25 -9.36
CA SER A 183 -30.24 6.05 -10.21
C SER A 183 -29.36 4.95 -9.61
N PRO A 184 -29.91 4.15 -8.67
CA PRO A 184 -29.13 3.14 -7.94
C PRO A 184 -28.45 2.10 -8.84
N ALA A 185 -29.08 1.71 -9.94
CA ALA A 185 -28.51 0.75 -10.87
C ALA A 185 -27.24 1.30 -11.57
N LEU A 186 -27.27 2.57 -12.01
CA LEU A 186 -26.11 3.21 -12.64
C LEU A 186 -24.99 3.47 -11.62
N ALA A 187 -25.35 3.87 -10.39
CA ALA A 187 -24.39 4.06 -9.32
C ALA A 187 -23.65 2.75 -8.99
N GLU A 188 -24.37 1.62 -8.93
CA GLU A 188 -23.77 0.32 -8.67
C GLU A 188 -22.89 -0.16 -9.83
N GLU A 189 -23.33 0.02 -11.07
CA GLU A 189 -22.49 -0.30 -12.24
C GLU A 189 -21.19 0.52 -12.22
N PHE A 190 -21.28 1.84 -12.01
CA PHE A 190 -20.11 2.70 -11.92
C PHE A 190 -19.17 2.26 -10.79
N ARG A 191 -19.72 1.95 -9.62
CA ARG A 191 -18.95 1.44 -8.47
C ARG A 191 -18.18 0.16 -8.80
N GLN A 192 -18.84 -0.79 -9.46
CA GLN A 192 -18.22 -2.05 -9.89
C GLN A 192 -17.10 -1.81 -10.91
N ARG A 193 -17.31 -0.90 -11.86
CA ARG A 193 -16.28 -0.54 -12.85
C ARG A 193 -15.08 0.15 -12.22
N THR A 194 -15.30 1.07 -11.28
CA THR A 194 -14.22 1.72 -10.51
C THR A 194 -13.44 0.69 -9.69
N ASP A 195 -14.12 -0.23 -9.01
CA ASP A 195 -13.49 -1.31 -8.24
C ASP A 195 -12.64 -2.23 -9.12
N ALA A 196 -13.21 -2.71 -10.23
CA ALA A 196 -12.50 -3.58 -11.19
C ALA A 196 -11.29 -2.87 -11.84
N GLY A 197 -11.44 -1.59 -12.18
CA GLY A 197 -10.38 -0.75 -12.74
C GLY A 197 -9.23 -0.54 -11.76
N ALA A 198 -9.54 -0.21 -10.50
CA ALA A 198 -8.55 -0.15 -9.43
C ALA A 198 -7.85 -1.50 -9.25
N GLY A 199 -8.59 -2.61 -9.27
CA GLY A 199 -8.01 -3.96 -9.19
C GLY A 199 -7.09 -4.33 -10.35
N LEU A 200 -7.31 -3.76 -11.54
CA LEU A 200 -6.38 -3.93 -12.66
C LEU A 200 -5.04 -3.25 -12.39
N VAL A 201 -5.06 -2.01 -11.87
CA VAL A 201 -3.83 -1.29 -11.51
C VAL A 201 -3.10 -2.01 -10.37
N VAL A 202 -3.81 -2.49 -9.36
CA VAL A 202 -3.22 -3.31 -8.28
C VAL A 202 -2.54 -4.55 -8.85
N ARG A 203 -3.15 -5.25 -9.81
CA ARG A 203 -2.49 -6.38 -10.50
C ARG A 203 -1.21 -5.97 -11.22
N PHE A 204 -1.19 -4.81 -11.88
CA PHE A 204 0.01 -4.31 -12.55
C PHE A 204 1.12 -3.94 -11.55
N LEU A 205 0.78 -3.29 -10.44
CA LEU A 205 1.72 -2.97 -9.37
C LEU A 205 2.36 -4.24 -8.77
N LEU A 206 1.61 -5.34 -8.73
CA LEU A 206 2.06 -6.65 -8.24
C LEU A 206 2.73 -7.51 -9.32
N THR A 207 3.06 -6.95 -10.50
CA THR A 207 3.79 -7.69 -11.54
C THR A 207 5.14 -8.17 -10.98
N PRO A 208 5.44 -9.48 -10.99
CA PRO A 208 6.69 -9.96 -10.42
C PRO A 208 7.92 -9.38 -11.13
N ALA A 209 8.69 -8.56 -10.41
CA ALA A 209 9.97 -8.06 -10.86
C ALA A 209 11.04 -9.07 -10.40
N ALA A 210 11.10 -10.22 -11.07
CA ALA A 210 12.13 -11.21 -10.81
C ALA A 210 13.50 -10.52 -10.85
N GLY A 211 14.26 -10.63 -9.75
CA GLY A 211 15.69 -10.32 -9.82
C GLY A 211 16.25 -11.09 -11.00
N ALA A 212 16.89 -10.40 -11.95
CA ALA A 212 17.53 -11.03 -13.08
C ALA A 212 18.42 -12.15 -12.52
N ARG A 213 18.01 -13.41 -12.73
CA ARG A 213 18.93 -14.53 -12.51
C ARG A 213 20.12 -14.21 -13.40
N THR A 214 21.32 -14.17 -12.81
CA THR A 214 22.56 -14.10 -13.58
C THR A 214 22.43 -15.11 -14.72
N PRO A 215 22.53 -14.69 -15.98
CA PRO A 215 22.38 -15.62 -17.08
C PRO A 215 23.37 -16.77 -16.90
N MET A 216 22.87 -18.00 -16.98
CA MET A 216 23.62 -19.26 -16.81
C MET A 216 24.79 -19.43 -17.80
N TRP A 217 25.02 -18.46 -18.71
CA TRP A 217 26.05 -18.51 -19.75
C TRP A 217 27.29 -17.64 -19.47
N LEU A 218 27.41 -16.99 -18.30
CA LEU A 218 28.69 -16.39 -17.90
C LEU A 218 29.66 -17.50 -17.45
N PRO A 219 30.79 -17.72 -18.14
CA PRO A 219 31.76 -18.71 -17.69
C PRO A 219 32.33 -18.27 -16.34
N ALA A 220 32.45 -19.23 -15.41
CA ALA A 220 33.14 -19.03 -14.15
C ALA A 220 34.56 -18.53 -14.44
N GLN A 221 34.89 -17.35 -13.93
CA GLN A 221 36.21 -16.76 -14.07
C GLN A 221 37.15 -17.67 -13.26
N SER A 222 37.86 -18.57 -13.91
CA SER A 222 38.83 -19.43 -13.25
C SER A 222 39.99 -18.53 -12.82
N SER A 223 40.06 -18.23 -11.52
CA SER A 223 41.27 -17.67 -10.90
C SER A 223 42.37 -18.73 -10.95
N GLY A 224 43.08 -18.80 -12.07
CA GLY A 224 44.33 -19.53 -12.20
C GLY A 224 45.45 -18.71 -11.57
N SER A 225 45.84 -19.06 -10.36
CA SER A 225 47.15 -18.70 -9.82
C SER A 225 48.23 -19.36 -10.67
N SER A 226 49.14 -18.56 -11.25
CA SER A 226 50.45 -19.06 -11.68
C SER A 226 51.54 -18.21 -11.04
N THR A 227 52.02 -18.74 -9.93
CA THR A 227 53.32 -18.48 -9.33
C THR A 227 54.41 -18.65 -10.39
N GLY A 228 55.29 -17.67 -10.55
CA GLY A 228 56.44 -17.73 -11.44
C GLY A 228 57.55 -16.83 -10.92
N ALA A 229 58.32 -17.35 -9.96
CA ALA A 229 59.56 -16.76 -9.51
C ALA A 229 60.57 -16.70 -10.67
N ILE A 230 61.25 -15.56 -10.84
CA ILE A 230 62.52 -15.51 -11.56
C ILE A 230 63.47 -14.63 -10.75
N SER A 231 64.42 -15.28 -10.09
CA SER A 231 65.67 -14.69 -9.62
C SER A 231 66.64 -14.56 -10.78
N SER A 232 67.27 -13.39 -10.92
CA SER A 232 68.69 -13.20 -11.26
C SER A 232 69.07 -11.77 -10.91
#